data_AF-A0A2R6PYK6-F1
#
_entry.id   AF-A0A2R6PYK6-F1
#
_cell.length_a   1.000
_cell.length_b   1.000
_cell.length_c   1.000
_cell.angle_alpha   90.00
_cell.angle_beta   90.00
_cell.angle_gamma   90.00
#
_symmetry.space_group_name_H-M   'P 1'
#
loop_
_entity.id
_entity.type
_entity.pdbx_description
1 polymer ?
#
loop_
_entity_poly.entity_id
_entity_poly.type
_entity_poly.pdbx_seq_one_letter_code
_entity_poly.pdbx_strand_id
1 'polypeptide(L)'
;MILMGEIGGNDYNHAFSSGRSIEEIQSFVPPVINAIALAINELIEFGAVTLMVPGNLPIGCLPMYLSTFMSSTKEDYDPETGCLIWLNEFAEYHNEMLRIELSRIQEVHPHVTIIYADYYNAAMRFYRSPSNYGFTGATLTACCGEGGPYNFNSSIKCGFHSLNICHDPSSYVNWDGVHLTEAAYRWISNGLLEGPFTIPPIKTSCVSDL
;
A
#
# COMPACT_ATOMS: atom_id res chain seq x y z
N MET A 1 7.10 -19.64 5.93
CA MET A 1 6.76 -18.20 5.99
C MET A 1 5.40 -17.98 5.38
N ILE A 2 4.52 -17.27 6.08
CA ILE A 2 3.20 -16.82 5.59
C ILE A 2 3.28 -15.33 5.31
N LEU A 3 2.95 -14.90 4.09
CA LEU A 3 2.70 -13.49 3.80
C LEU A 3 1.24 -13.20 4.11
N MET A 4 1.01 -12.31 5.08
CA MET A 4 -0.32 -11.76 5.34
C MET A 4 -0.75 -10.92 4.15
N GLY A 5 -2.04 -10.97 3.81
CA GLY A 5 -2.60 -10.06 2.81
C GLY A 5 -2.60 -8.61 3.30
N GLU A 6 -2.80 -7.66 2.38
CA GLU A 6 -3.14 -6.29 2.74
C GLU A 6 -4.54 -6.28 3.38
N ILE A 7 -4.59 -6.14 4.71
CA ILE A 7 -5.82 -6.08 5.50
C ILE A 7 -6.05 -4.63 5.91
N GLY A 8 -7.29 -4.14 5.83
CA GLY A 8 -7.66 -2.78 6.22
C GLY A 8 -7.83 -1.79 5.08
N GLY A 9 -7.21 -2.03 3.92
CA GLY A 9 -7.28 -1.09 2.78
C GLY A 9 -8.71 -0.80 2.32
N ASN A 10 -9.56 -1.84 2.25
CA ASN A 10 -10.96 -1.68 1.87
C ASN A 10 -11.80 -0.96 2.94
N ASP A 11 -11.48 -1.15 4.22
CA ASP A 11 -12.14 -0.48 5.34
C ASP A 11 -11.99 1.05 5.22
N TYR A 12 -10.79 1.52 4.82
CA TYR A 12 -10.54 2.92 4.54
C TYR A 12 -11.12 3.38 3.21
N ASN A 13 -10.86 2.64 2.12
CA ASN A 13 -11.33 3.00 0.78
C ASN A 13 -12.86 3.20 0.74
N HIS A 14 -13.62 2.32 1.40
CA HIS A 14 -15.06 2.43 1.49
C HIS A 14 -15.51 3.67 2.28
N ALA A 15 -14.84 3.96 3.40
CA ALA A 15 -15.15 5.10 4.24
C ALA A 15 -14.87 6.43 3.52
N PHE A 16 -13.71 6.56 2.87
CA PHE A 16 -13.35 7.70 2.04
C PHE A 16 -14.31 7.89 0.87
N SER A 17 -14.65 6.80 0.15
CA SER A 17 -15.61 6.84 -0.97
C SER A 17 -17.02 7.23 -0.53
N SER A 18 -17.36 7.00 0.74
CA SER A 18 -18.64 7.40 1.34
C SER A 18 -18.65 8.84 1.86
N GLY A 19 -17.55 9.58 1.70
CA GLY A 19 -17.43 10.98 2.13
C GLY A 19 -17.39 11.16 3.66
N ARG A 20 -16.96 10.14 4.41
CA ARG A 20 -16.75 10.28 5.87
C ARG A 20 -15.60 11.24 6.16
N SER A 21 -15.63 11.90 7.33
CA SER A 21 -14.57 12.85 7.70
C SER A 21 -13.26 12.11 8.01
N ILE A 22 -12.13 12.81 7.90
CA ILE A 22 -10.82 12.21 8.21
C ILE A 22 -10.72 11.79 9.67
N GLU A 23 -11.31 12.54 10.60
CA GLU A 23 -11.32 12.21 12.03
C GLU A 23 -12.08 10.91 12.29
N GLU A 24 -13.21 10.72 11.58
CA GLU A 24 -13.98 9.49 11.66
C GLU A 24 -13.18 8.31 11.09
N ILE A 25 -12.52 8.49 9.94
CA ILE A 25 -11.74 7.42 9.30
C ILE A 25 -10.48 7.08 10.12
N GLN A 26 -9.85 8.05 10.77
CA GLN A 26 -8.76 7.82 11.73
C GLN A 26 -9.21 6.93 12.90
N SER A 27 -10.47 7.05 13.34
CA SER A 27 -11.02 6.16 14.37
C SER A 27 -11.12 4.68 13.94
N PHE A 28 -11.01 4.38 12.63
CA PHE A 28 -11.02 3.02 12.11
C PHE A 28 -9.64 2.36 12.22
N VAL A 29 -8.56 3.13 12.44
CA VAL A 29 -7.20 2.57 12.53
C VAL A 29 -7.07 1.57 13.69
N PRO A 30 -7.42 1.88 14.95
CA PRO A 30 -7.33 0.91 16.04
C PRO A 30 -8.08 -0.42 15.81
N PRO A 31 -9.36 -0.45 15.38
CA PRO A 31 -10.05 -1.71 15.13
C PRO A 31 -9.48 -2.50 13.94
N VAL A 32 -8.98 -1.82 12.89
CA VAL A 32 -8.30 -2.50 11.77
C VAL A 32 -6.99 -3.15 12.24
N ILE A 33 -6.17 -2.42 13.01
CA ILE A 33 -4.94 -2.98 13.58
C ILE A 33 -5.24 -4.15 14.50
N ASN A 34 -6.30 -4.07 15.31
CA ASN A 34 -6.75 -5.18 16.15
C ASN A 34 -7.21 -6.39 15.32
N ALA A 35 -7.89 -6.20 14.19
CA ALA A 35 -8.26 -7.30 13.31
C ALA A 35 -7.03 -8.00 12.71
N ILE A 36 -6.01 -7.24 12.31
CA ILE A 36 -4.71 -7.80 11.87
C ILE A 36 -4.05 -8.59 13.00
N ALA A 37 -4.03 -8.03 14.21
CA ALA A 37 -3.45 -8.68 15.38
C ALA A 37 -4.16 -10.01 15.71
N LEU A 38 -5.49 -10.06 15.65
CA LEU A 38 -6.26 -11.28 15.86
C LEU A 38 -5.91 -12.35 14.82
N ALA A 39 -5.86 -11.97 13.53
CA ALA A 39 -5.49 -12.90 12.47
C ALA A 39 -4.05 -13.44 12.63
N ILE A 40 -3.10 -12.61 13.07
CA ILE A 40 -1.73 -13.05 13.37
C ILE A 40 -1.73 -14.07 14.50
N ASN A 41 -2.41 -13.79 15.62
CA ASN A 41 -2.46 -14.69 16.76
C ASN A 41 -3.12 -16.03 16.41
N GLU A 42 -4.21 -16.01 15.65
CA GLU A 42 -4.89 -17.23 15.18
C GLU A 42 -3.95 -18.09 14.30
N LEU A 43 -3.21 -17.48 13.38
CA LEU A 43 -2.21 -18.21 12.58
C LEU A 43 -1.08 -18.80 13.42
N ILE A 44 -0.64 -18.09 14.46
CA ILE A 44 0.36 -18.60 15.42
C ILE A 44 -0.19 -19.82 16.16
N GLU A 45 -1.45 -19.76 16.63
CA GLU A 45 -2.13 -20.91 17.26
C GLU A 45 -2.24 -22.12 16.32
N PHE A 46 -2.38 -21.89 15.01
CA PHE A 46 -2.33 -22.92 13.98
C PHE A 46 -0.91 -23.38 13.60
N GLY A 47 0.13 -22.87 14.26
CA GLY A 47 1.52 -23.31 14.10
C GLY A 47 2.36 -22.48 13.13
N ALA A 48 1.91 -21.28 12.73
CA ALA A 48 2.73 -20.37 11.95
C ALA A 48 3.91 -19.83 12.78
N VAL A 49 5.14 -20.08 12.32
CA VAL A 49 6.37 -19.65 13.00
C VAL A 49 7.08 -18.46 12.34
N THR A 50 6.65 -18.08 11.13
CA THR A 50 7.19 -16.92 10.41
C THR A 50 6.08 -16.24 9.64
N LEU A 51 5.77 -14.98 9.99
CA LEU A 51 4.74 -14.17 9.36
C LEU A 51 5.36 -12.88 8.82
N MET A 52 5.04 -12.53 7.58
CA MET A 52 5.34 -11.23 6.99
C MET A 52 4.05 -10.42 6.89
N VAL A 53 4.04 -9.23 7.46
CA VAL A 53 2.85 -8.37 7.57
C VAL A 53 3.09 -7.07 6.79
N PRO A 54 2.41 -6.86 5.65
CA PRO A 54 2.56 -5.64 4.89
C PRO A 54 1.90 -4.45 5.61
N GLY A 55 2.59 -3.31 5.60
CA GLY A 55 1.95 -2.02 5.82
C GLY A 55 1.14 -1.56 4.62
N ASN A 56 0.40 -0.47 4.79
CA ASN A 56 -0.35 0.19 3.74
C ASN A 56 0.58 0.92 2.74
N LEU A 57 0.13 1.02 1.49
CA LEU A 57 0.78 1.75 0.40
C LEU A 57 0.69 3.28 0.58
N PRO A 58 1.45 4.09 -0.18
CA PRO A 58 1.28 5.54 -0.18
C PRO A 58 -0.02 5.93 -0.91
N ILE A 59 -1.15 5.84 -0.20
CA ILE A 59 -2.48 5.96 -0.82
C ILE A 59 -2.76 7.34 -1.42
N GLY A 60 -2.05 8.39 -0.97
CA GLY A 60 -2.13 9.74 -1.54
C GLY A 60 -1.62 9.81 -2.98
N CYS A 61 -0.92 8.77 -3.45
CA CYS A 61 -0.44 8.66 -4.83
C CYS A 61 -1.39 7.89 -5.76
N LEU A 62 -2.49 7.32 -5.24
CA LEU A 62 -3.39 6.51 -6.05
C LEU A 62 -4.35 7.40 -6.87
N PRO A 63 -4.58 7.09 -8.16
CA PRO A 63 -5.48 7.87 -9.01
C PRO A 63 -6.89 8.01 -8.45
N MET A 64 -7.42 6.99 -7.76
CA MET A 64 -8.73 7.07 -7.12
C MET A 64 -8.81 8.22 -6.11
N TYR A 65 -7.81 8.32 -5.23
CA TYR A 65 -7.75 9.34 -4.20
C TYR A 65 -7.47 10.72 -4.79
N LEU A 66 -6.53 10.80 -5.74
CA LEU A 66 -6.20 12.03 -6.45
C LEU A 66 -7.40 12.61 -7.23
N SER A 67 -8.22 11.75 -7.85
CA SER A 67 -9.47 12.17 -8.51
C SER A 67 -10.55 12.59 -7.52
N THR A 68 -10.68 11.87 -6.39
CA THR A 68 -11.76 12.11 -5.41
C THR A 68 -11.51 13.38 -4.59
N PHE A 69 -10.25 13.59 -4.18
CA PHE A 69 -9.83 14.68 -3.30
C PHE A 69 -9.00 15.73 -4.05
N MET A 70 -9.28 15.90 -5.35
CA MET A 70 -8.58 16.88 -6.18
C MET A 70 -8.72 18.28 -5.59
N SER A 71 -7.62 18.82 -5.10
CA SER A 71 -7.51 20.19 -4.58
C SER A 71 -6.97 21.14 -5.64
N SER A 72 -7.43 22.40 -5.59
CA SER A 72 -6.85 23.52 -6.34
C SER A 72 -5.63 24.15 -5.66
N THR A 73 -5.40 23.81 -4.39
CA THR A 73 -4.28 24.30 -3.57
C THR A 73 -3.06 23.44 -3.86
N LYS A 74 -1.95 24.06 -4.29
CA LYS A 74 -0.74 23.31 -4.67
C LYS A 74 -0.06 22.70 -3.47
N GLU A 75 -0.18 23.33 -2.32
CA GLU A 75 0.43 22.97 -1.05
C GLU A 75 -0.16 21.68 -0.46
N ASP A 76 -1.31 21.22 -0.96
CA ASP A 76 -1.90 19.93 -0.57
C ASP A 76 -1.19 18.73 -1.20
N TYR A 77 -0.35 18.98 -2.21
CA TYR A 77 0.40 17.97 -2.95
C TYR A 77 1.89 18.06 -2.63
N ASP A 78 2.51 16.90 -2.48
CA ASP A 78 3.95 16.79 -2.35
C ASP A 78 4.63 17.29 -3.66
N PRO A 79 5.57 18.24 -3.59
CA PRO A 79 6.13 18.87 -4.79
C PRO A 79 7.07 17.94 -5.58
N GLU A 80 7.58 16.87 -4.98
CA GLU A 80 8.46 15.90 -5.64
C GLU A 80 7.65 14.84 -6.39
N THR A 81 6.60 14.33 -5.75
CA THR A 81 5.85 13.15 -6.19
C THR A 81 4.48 13.48 -6.78
N GLY A 82 3.90 14.63 -6.45
CA GLY A 82 2.53 15.02 -6.80
C GLY A 82 1.43 14.28 -6.02
N CYS A 83 1.79 13.52 -4.99
CA CYS A 83 0.84 12.80 -4.15
C CYS A 83 0.17 13.73 -3.12
N LEU A 84 -1.07 13.42 -2.71
CA LEU A 84 -1.73 14.16 -1.63
C LEU A 84 -1.05 13.90 -0.28
N ILE A 85 -0.59 14.96 0.37
CA ILE A 85 0.23 14.87 1.60
C ILE A 85 -0.57 14.23 2.73
N TRP A 86 -1.76 14.77 3.05
CA TRP A 86 -2.56 14.33 4.19
C TRP A 86 -3.02 12.87 4.11
N LEU A 87 -3.17 12.32 2.90
CA LEU A 87 -3.49 10.91 2.69
C LEU A 87 -2.29 9.99 2.92
N ASN A 88 -1.09 10.45 2.54
CA ASN A 88 0.14 9.74 2.85
C ASN A 88 0.45 9.79 4.35
N GLU A 89 0.20 10.92 5.02
CA GLU A 89 0.29 11.03 6.48
C GLU A 89 -0.66 10.05 7.19
N PHE A 90 -1.89 9.87 6.65
CA PHE A 90 -2.82 8.86 7.16
C PHE A 90 -2.27 7.43 6.99
N ALA A 91 -1.69 7.10 5.84
CA ALA A 91 -1.08 5.79 5.60
C ALA A 91 0.11 5.53 6.54
N GLU A 92 0.95 6.55 6.76
CA GLU A 92 2.06 6.50 7.69
C GLU A 92 1.60 6.29 9.13
N TYR A 93 0.51 6.95 9.55
CA TYR A 93 -0.10 6.74 10.86
C TYR A 93 -0.58 5.29 11.04
N HIS A 94 -1.28 4.72 10.06
CA HIS A 94 -1.64 3.30 10.08
C HIS A 94 -0.39 2.41 10.23
N ASN A 95 0.64 2.67 9.42
CA ASN A 95 1.88 1.89 9.40
C ASN A 95 2.67 2.00 10.71
N GLU A 96 2.64 3.15 11.38
CA GLU A 96 3.20 3.32 12.71
C GLU A 96 2.44 2.48 13.75
N MET A 97 1.11 2.58 13.79
CA MET A 97 0.28 1.82 14.72
C MET A 97 0.42 0.30 14.51
N LEU A 98 0.52 -0.13 13.25
CA LEU A 98 0.79 -1.52 12.92
C LEU A 98 2.14 -1.96 13.48
N ARG A 99 3.23 -1.23 13.26
CA ARG A 99 4.57 -1.59 13.77
C ARG A 99 4.60 -1.68 15.29
N ILE A 100 3.91 -0.78 16.00
CA ILE A 100 3.78 -0.83 17.46
C ILE A 100 3.11 -2.15 17.88
N GLU A 101 1.98 -2.49 17.25
CA GLU A 101 1.24 -3.70 17.58
C GLU A 101 2.02 -4.98 17.22
N LEU A 102 2.69 -5.02 16.08
CA LEU A 102 3.57 -6.14 15.71
C LEU A 102 4.70 -6.35 16.72
N SER A 103 5.27 -5.26 17.25
CA SER A 103 6.29 -5.33 18.29
C SER A 103 5.72 -5.93 19.58
N ARG A 104 4.51 -5.52 19.97
CA ARG A 104 3.79 -6.08 21.12
C ARG A 104 3.50 -7.58 20.96
N ILE A 105 3.04 -8.01 19.78
CA ILE A 105 2.78 -9.43 19.49
C ILE A 105 4.09 -10.22 19.52
N GLN A 106 5.18 -9.67 18.99
CA GLN A 106 6.51 -10.31 18.99
C GLN A 106 7.03 -10.54 20.42
N GLU A 107 6.78 -9.63 21.36
CA GLU A 107 7.11 -9.80 22.78
C GLU A 107 6.32 -10.95 23.44
N VAL A 108 5.06 -11.14 23.05
CA VAL A 108 4.19 -12.21 23.55
C VAL A 108 4.58 -13.57 22.94
N HIS A 109 5.05 -13.58 21.69
CA HIS A 109 5.41 -14.80 20.95
C HIS A 109 6.89 -14.82 20.56
N PRO A 110 7.83 -14.94 21.51
CA PRO A 110 9.28 -14.87 21.23
C PRO A 110 9.81 -16.02 20.36
N HIS A 111 9.00 -17.08 20.16
CA HIS A 111 9.32 -18.23 19.34
C HIS A 111 8.88 -18.08 17.87
N VAL A 112 8.14 -17.00 17.55
CA VAL A 112 7.68 -16.67 16.20
C VAL A 112 8.53 -15.53 15.66
N THR A 113 8.75 -15.51 14.35
CA THR A 113 9.34 -14.36 13.66
C THR A 113 8.27 -13.56 12.94
N ILE A 114 8.04 -12.32 13.40
CA ILE A 114 7.12 -11.38 12.77
C ILE A 114 7.93 -10.32 12.02
N ILE A 115 7.70 -10.23 10.71
CA ILE A 115 8.41 -9.33 9.80
C ILE A 115 7.43 -8.28 9.30
N TYR A 116 7.66 -7.01 9.61
CA TYR A 116 6.98 -5.90 8.96
C TYR A 116 7.51 -5.72 7.53
N ALA A 117 6.62 -5.70 6.54
CA ALA A 117 6.95 -5.40 5.15
C ALA A 117 6.57 -3.96 4.82
N ASP A 118 7.58 -3.13 4.58
CA ASP A 118 7.45 -1.69 4.36
C ASP A 118 7.06 -1.38 2.90
N TYR A 119 5.80 -1.70 2.57
CA TYR A 119 5.22 -1.46 1.26
C TYR A 119 5.25 0.02 0.90
N TYR A 120 4.99 0.89 1.88
CA TYR A 120 5.00 2.34 1.70
C TYR A 120 6.33 2.83 1.12
N ASN A 121 7.43 2.58 1.82
CA ASN A 121 8.74 3.06 1.36
C ASN A 121 9.26 2.28 0.15
N ALA A 122 8.93 0.99 0.03
CA ALA A 122 9.28 0.21 -1.16
C ALA A 122 8.68 0.82 -2.43
N ALA A 123 7.42 1.26 -2.35
CA ALA A 123 6.68 1.90 -3.44
C ALA A 123 7.12 3.35 -3.66
N MET A 124 7.34 4.13 -2.61
CA MET A 124 7.68 5.57 -2.70
C MET A 124 8.91 5.84 -3.57
N ARG A 125 9.85 4.88 -3.66
CA ARG A 125 11.03 4.98 -4.54
C ARG A 125 10.69 5.24 -6.01
N PHE A 126 9.67 4.58 -6.54
CA PHE A 126 9.29 4.77 -7.94
C PHE A 126 8.37 5.96 -8.17
N TYR A 127 7.80 6.55 -7.11
CA TYR A 127 7.15 7.86 -7.20
C TYR A 127 8.18 9.00 -7.23
N ARG A 128 9.25 8.90 -6.44
CA ARG A 128 10.35 9.89 -6.40
C ARG A 128 11.29 9.83 -7.60
N SER A 129 11.50 8.65 -8.18
CA SER A 129 12.44 8.50 -9.30
C SER A 129 11.92 7.53 -10.39
N PRO A 130 10.77 7.84 -11.04
CA PRO A 130 10.05 6.87 -11.88
C PRO A 130 10.89 6.25 -13.00
N SER A 131 11.70 7.06 -13.68
CA SER A 131 12.54 6.63 -14.80
C SER A 131 13.58 5.58 -14.39
N ASN A 132 14.11 5.63 -13.16
CA ASN A 132 15.07 4.64 -12.65
C ASN A 132 14.43 3.26 -12.47
N TYR A 133 13.11 3.19 -12.39
CA TYR A 133 12.33 1.97 -12.22
C TYR A 133 11.57 1.56 -13.50
N GLY A 134 11.81 2.26 -14.63
CA GLY A 134 11.18 1.95 -15.92
C GLY A 134 9.77 2.55 -16.11
N PHE A 135 9.30 3.38 -15.18
CA PHE A 135 7.98 4.00 -15.28
C PHE A 135 8.03 5.30 -16.09
N THR A 136 7.99 5.16 -17.42
CA THR A 136 8.02 6.28 -18.37
C THR A 136 6.63 6.69 -18.89
N GLY A 137 5.59 5.92 -18.59
CA GLY A 137 4.21 6.18 -18.99
C GLY A 137 3.55 7.18 -18.06
N ALA A 138 3.19 6.74 -16.85
CA ALA A 138 2.69 7.61 -15.79
C ALA A 138 2.80 6.95 -14.41
N THR A 139 2.96 7.77 -13.36
CA THR A 139 2.98 7.31 -11.97
C THR A 139 1.66 7.54 -11.24
N LEU A 140 1.00 8.67 -11.51
CA LEU A 140 -0.23 9.10 -10.82
C LEU A 140 -1.51 8.89 -11.64
N THR A 141 -1.40 8.31 -12.84
CA THR A 141 -2.52 8.07 -13.76
C THR A 141 -2.71 6.57 -13.93
N ALA A 142 -3.97 6.10 -13.93
CA ALA A 142 -4.26 4.68 -14.14
C ALA A 142 -4.00 4.27 -15.61
N CYS A 143 -3.43 3.09 -15.82
CA CYS A 143 -3.27 2.52 -17.16
C CYS A 143 -4.63 2.14 -17.79
N CYS A 144 -5.52 1.54 -17.01
CA CYS A 144 -6.84 1.09 -17.40
C CYS A 144 -7.91 1.92 -16.68
N GLY A 145 -8.57 2.80 -17.40
CA GLY A 145 -9.60 3.64 -16.82
C GLY A 145 -10.23 4.56 -17.83
N GLU A 146 -10.92 5.57 -17.32
CA GLU A 146 -11.66 6.53 -18.15
C GLU A 146 -11.76 7.86 -17.42
N GLY A 147 -11.61 8.95 -18.17
CA GLY A 147 -11.92 10.30 -17.71
C GLY A 147 -10.93 10.94 -16.72
N GLY A 148 -11.01 12.27 -16.64
CA GLY A 148 -10.27 13.09 -15.68
C GLY A 148 -8.75 13.13 -15.88
N PRO A 149 -8.04 13.93 -15.05
CA PRO A 149 -6.58 14.07 -15.14
C PRO A 149 -5.80 12.81 -14.74
N TYR A 150 -6.42 11.91 -13.96
CA TYR A 150 -5.78 10.69 -13.45
C TYR A 150 -6.30 9.40 -14.14
N ASN A 151 -7.04 9.54 -15.24
CA ASN A 151 -7.65 8.43 -16.00
C ASN A 151 -8.48 7.49 -15.11
N PHE A 152 -9.27 8.06 -14.20
CA PHE A 152 -10.05 7.29 -13.22
C PHE A 152 -11.45 7.86 -13.07
N ASN A 153 -12.44 6.95 -13.12
CA ASN A 153 -13.85 7.23 -12.90
C ASN A 153 -14.44 6.13 -12.02
N SER A 154 -14.94 6.50 -10.83
CA SER A 154 -15.51 5.53 -9.87
C SER A 154 -16.76 4.81 -10.39
N SER A 155 -17.43 5.37 -11.40
CA SER A 155 -18.61 4.78 -12.04
C SER A 155 -18.27 3.80 -13.17
N ILE A 156 -17.05 3.83 -13.70
CA ILE A 156 -16.62 2.99 -14.83
C ILE A 156 -15.30 2.30 -14.46
N LYS A 157 -15.41 1.09 -13.92
CA LYS A 157 -14.24 0.33 -13.46
C LYS A 157 -13.50 -0.30 -14.62
N CYS A 158 -12.21 -0.60 -14.43
CA CYS A 158 -11.45 -1.42 -15.36
C CYS A 158 -12.17 -2.76 -15.63
N GLY A 159 -12.24 -3.18 -16.90
CA GLY A 159 -12.95 -4.40 -17.33
C GLY A 159 -14.37 -4.18 -17.88
N PHE A 160 -14.92 -2.96 -17.78
CA PHE A 160 -16.13 -2.57 -18.52
C PHE A 160 -15.81 -2.21 -19.98
N HIS A 161 -16.81 -2.27 -20.88
CA HIS A 161 -16.62 -1.91 -22.29
C HIS A 161 -16.32 -0.41 -22.44
N SER A 162 -15.46 -0.03 -23.40
CA SER A 162 -15.15 1.36 -23.80
C SER A 162 -14.11 2.13 -22.95
N LEU A 163 -13.16 1.43 -22.33
CA LEU A 163 -12.12 2.06 -21.50
C LEU A 163 -10.87 2.46 -22.31
N ASN A 164 -10.17 3.48 -21.81
CA ASN A 164 -8.82 3.80 -22.24
C ASN A 164 -7.84 2.89 -21.50
N ILE A 165 -7.24 1.97 -22.24
CA ILE A 165 -6.18 1.09 -21.74
C ILE A 165 -4.87 1.55 -22.35
N CYS A 166 -3.86 1.77 -21.50
CA CYS A 166 -2.53 2.14 -21.95
C CYS A 166 -1.89 1.02 -22.79
N HIS A 167 -1.03 1.39 -23.74
CA HIS A 167 -0.39 0.42 -24.64
C HIS A 167 0.61 -0.49 -23.92
N ASP A 168 1.34 0.05 -22.94
CA ASP A 168 2.36 -0.69 -22.18
C ASP A 168 2.14 -0.53 -20.67
N PRO A 169 1.45 -1.48 -20.02
CA PRO A 169 1.22 -1.46 -18.57
C PRO A 169 2.50 -1.50 -17.74
N SER A 170 3.62 -2.00 -18.28
CA SER A 170 4.89 -2.05 -17.53
C SER A 170 5.53 -0.68 -17.33
N SER A 171 5.14 0.30 -18.15
CA SER A 171 5.58 1.69 -18.04
C SER A 171 4.73 2.54 -17.08
N TYR A 172 3.66 1.97 -16.50
CA TYR A 172 2.75 2.64 -15.56
C TYR A 172 2.90 2.06 -14.15
N VAL A 173 2.75 2.91 -13.14
CA VAL A 173 2.74 2.45 -11.73
C VAL A 173 1.38 1.87 -11.35
N ASN A 174 0.28 2.51 -11.79
CA ASN A 174 -1.06 2.15 -11.38
C ASN A 174 -1.87 1.50 -12.50
N TRP A 175 -2.60 0.43 -12.18
CA TRP A 175 -3.41 -0.32 -13.14
C TRP A 175 -4.80 0.29 -13.33
N ASP A 176 -5.62 0.39 -12.28
CA ASP A 176 -7.07 0.68 -12.41
C ASP A 176 -7.59 1.83 -11.54
N GLY A 177 -6.68 2.56 -10.92
CA GLY A 177 -6.89 3.65 -9.98
C GLY A 177 -6.76 3.27 -8.51
N VAL A 178 -6.78 1.98 -8.19
CA VAL A 178 -6.64 1.48 -6.81
C VAL A 178 -5.43 0.54 -6.71
N HIS A 179 -5.29 -0.38 -7.67
CA HIS A 179 -4.26 -1.41 -7.65
C HIS A 179 -3.05 -0.99 -8.49
N LEU A 180 -1.86 -1.41 -8.07
CA LEU A 180 -0.63 -1.18 -8.83
C LEU A 180 -0.51 -2.17 -10.00
N THR A 181 0.33 -1.84 -10.98
CA THR A 181 0.65 -2.77 -12.08
C THR A 181 1.54 -3.90 -11.58
N GLU A 182 1.60 -4.99 -12.36
CA GLU A 182 2.54 -6.09 -12.08
C GLU A 182 3.99 -5.59 -11.99
N ALA A 183 4.40 -4.66 -12.86
CA ALA A 183 5.74 -4.07 -12.85
C ALA A 183 6.03 -3.32 -11.53
N ALA A 184 5.05 -2.57 -11.00
CA ALA A 184 5.16 -1.90 -9.71
C ALA A 184 5.25 -2.89 -8.55
N TYR A 185 4.37 -3.90 -8.52
CA TYR A 185 4.44 -4.95 -7.49
C TYR A 185 5.75 -5.76 -7.55
N ARG A 186 6.33 -5.97 -8.75
CA ARG A 186 7.65 -6.62 -8.90
C ARG A 186 8.76 -5.81 -8.24
N TRP A 187 8.74 -4.49 -8.35
CA TRP A 187 9.71 -3.63 -7.66
C TRP A 187 9.54 -3.62 -6.14
N ILE A 188 8.29 -3.67 -5.67
CA ILE A 188 7.98 -3.83 -4.24
C ILE A 188 8.51 -5.17 -3.75
N SER A 189 8.13 -6.28 -4.39
CA SER A 189 8.55 -7.63 -3.98
C SER A 189 10.07 -7.78 -3.98
N ASN A 190 10.76 -7.28 -5.00
CA ASN A 190 12.22 -7.29 -5.04
C ASN A 190 12.81 -6.44 -3.91
N GLY A 191 12.20 -5.30 -3.59
CA GLY A 191 12.60 -4.47 -2.45
C GLY A 191 12.47 -5.20 -1.11
N LEU A 192 11.41 -5.98 -0.92
CA LEU A 192 11.18 -6.74 0.31
C LEU A 192 12.14 -7.91 0.45
N LEU A 193 12.34 -8.68 -0.63
CA LEU A 193 13.15 -9.90 -0.63
C LEU A 193 14.64 -9.61 -0.62
N GLU A 194 15.07 -8.63 -1.43
CA GLU A 194 16.49 -8.37 -1.67
C GLU A 194 17.01 -7.09 -1.02
N GLY A 195 16.11 -6.14 -0.73
CA GLY A 195 16.43 -4.83 -0.21
C GLY A 195 16.13 -4.63 1.28
N PRO A 196 16.13 -3.38 1.76
CA PRO A 196 15.99 -3.03 3.17
C PRO A 196 14.53 -2.85 3.63
N PHE A 197 13.54 -3.25 2.84
CA PHE A 197 12.12 -2.92 3.10
C PHE A 197 11.40 -3.94 3.99
N THR A 198 12.16 -4.68 4.81
CA THR A 198 11.63 -5.60 5.81
C THR A 198 12.27 -5.33 7.16
N ILE A 199 11.47 -5.38 8.22
CA ILE A 199 11.91 -5.15 9.60
C ILE A 199 11.38 -6.30 10.48
N PRO A 200 12.25 -7.16 11.03
CA PRO A 200 13.68 -7.31 10.70
C PRO A 200 13.92 -7.72 9.24
N PRO A 201 15.17 -7.59 8.71
CA PRO A 201 15.47 -7.97 7.34
C PRO A 201 15.22 -9.46 7.06
N ILE A 202 14.44 -9.76 6.02
CA ILE A 202 14.04 -11.15 5.69
C ILE A 202 15.22 -12.11 5.52
N LYS A 203 16.34 -11.63 4.94
CA LYS A 203 17.56 -12.44 4.72
C LYS A 203 18.18 -12.95 6.02
N THR A 204 17.99 -12.23 7.12
CA THR A 204 18.48 -12.61 8.45
C THR A 204 17.42 -13.33 9.28
N SER A 205 16.16 -13.24 8.89
CA SER A 205 15.00 -13.79 9.62
C SER A 205 14.58 -15.17 9.12
N CYS A 206 14.87 -15.49 7.86
CA CYS A 206 14.60 -16.77 7.23
C CYS A 206 15.91 -17.53 6.97
N VAL A 207 16.76 -17.68 7.99
CA VAL A 207 17.89 -18.61 7.89
C VAL A 207 17.32 -20.01 7.99
N SER A 208 17.34 -20.74 6.88
CA SER A 208 17.10 -22.17 6.93
C SER A 208 18.31 -22.77 7.66
N ASP A 209 18.10 -23.39 8.81
CA ASP A 209 19.05 -24.37 9.31
C ASP A 209 19.13 -25.49 8.26
N LEU A 210 20.12 -25.38 7.38
CA LEU A 210 20.56 -26.44 6.47
C LEU A 210 21.81 -27.08 7.07
#